data_AF-A0A359CVK9-F1
#
_entry.id   AF-A0A359CVK9-F1
#
_cell.length_a   1.000
_cell.length_b   1.000
_cell.length_c   1.000
_cell.angle_alpha   90.00
_cell.angle_beta   90.00
_cell.angle_gamma   90.00
#
_symmetry.space_group_name_H-M   'P 1'
#
loop_
_entity.id
_entity.type
_entity.pdbx_description
1 polymer ?
#
loop_
_entity_poly.entity_id
_entity_poly.type
_entity_poly.pdbx_seq_one_letter_code
_entity_poly.pdbx_strand_id
1 'polypeptide(L)'
;METKCICEETSMFGWEKTNSTFSSEDVLNAYEKGVHKGKQLAIDDTKKFFTENLIKAQTLSSDFLSYIARLGINCKTAYLSIERIDKFKALFIVEKENYLQDEFKKIYCEAFGFRKMHNNNQFELRFSFMAESDDLNEEVIISDGYIFKHNEQKISL
;
A
#
# COMPACT_ATOMS: atom_id res chain seq x y z
N MET A 1 46.71 32.91 -46.15
CA MET A 1 46.49 31.62 -45.46
C MET A 1 45.56 31.92 -44.30
N GLU A 2 44.25 31.69 -44.48
CA GLU A 2 43.27 31.79 -43.41
C GLU A 2 42.60 30.43 -43.27
N THR A 3 42.79 29.82 -42.12
CA THR A 3 42.30 28.48 -41.79
C THR A 3 40.82 28.59 -41.44
N LYS A 4 39.95 28.03 -42.30
CA LYS A 4 38.52 27.88 -42.02
C LYS A 4 38.33 26.76 -41.00
N CYS A 5 37.88 27.09 -39.78
CA CYS A 5 37.37 26.10 -38.84
C CYS A 5 35.96 25.68 -39.30
N ILE A 6 35.85 24.44 -39.78
CA ILE A 6 34.57 23.78 -40.01
C ILE A 6 34.25 23.03 -38.71
N CYS A 7 33.31 23.57 -37.93
CA CYS A 7 32.72 22.86 -36.80
C CYS A 7 31.39 22.27 -37.29
N GLU A 8 31.41 21.03 -37.80
CA GLU A 8 30.20 20.24 -37.92
C GLU A 8 29.83 19.73 -36.51
N GLU A 9 28.90 20.42 -35.85
CA GLU A 9 28.26 19.93 -34.64
C GLU A 9 27.15 18.94 -35.03
N THR A 10 27.51 17.68 -35.17
CA THR A 10 26.55 16.58 -35.17
C THR A 10 26.03 16.41 -33.75
N SER A 11 24.80 16.88 -33.49
CA SER A 11 24.16 16.65 -32.19
C SER A 11 23.98 15.14 -31.98
N MET A 12 24.51 14.61 -30.87
CA MET A 12 24.59 13.19 -30.55
C MET A 12 23.23 12.52 -30.25
N PHE A 13 22.11 13.20 -30.54
CA PHE A 13 20.76 12.81 -30.10
C PHE A 13 19.67 12.89 -31.18
N GLY A 14 20.00 13.06 -32.47
CA GLY A 14 18.99 13.01 -33.54
C GLY A 14 17.94 14.13 -33.47
N TRP A 15 18.29 15.28 -32.88
CA TRP A 15 17.41 16.45 -32.88
C TRP A 15 17.49 17.13 -34.24
N GLU A 16 16.38 17.10 -34.99
CA GLU A 16 16.24 17.91 -36.21
C GLU A 16 15.96 19.37 -35.82
N LYS A 17 16.82 20.30 -36.27
CA LYS A 17 16.57 21.73 -36.11
C LYS A 17 15.38 22.13 -36.98
N THR A 18 14.23 22.38 -36.37
CA THR A 18 13.10 23.01 -37.05
C THR A 18 13.22 24.52 -36.94
N ASN A 19 12.97 25.25 -38.04
CA ASN A 19 13.02 26.73 -38.11
C ASN A 19 11.79 27.39 -37.43
N SER A 20 11.32 26.84 -36.30
CA SER A 20 10.15 27.37 -35.59
C SER A 20 10.61 28.39 -34.54
N THR A 21 10.33 29.68 -34.78
CA THR A 21 10.40 30.70 -33.73
C THR A 21 9.20 30.55 -32.81
N PHE A 22 9.43 30.17 -31.57
CA PHE A 22 8.41 30.14 -30.51
C PHE A 22 8.28 31.52 -29.88
N SER A 23 7.05 31.95 -29.63
CA SER A 23 6.78 33.15 -28.85
C SER A 23 7.04 32.88 -27.36
N SER A 24 7.21 33.95 -26.58
CA SER A 24 7.29 33.82 -25.11
C SER A 24 6.03 33.17 -24.52
N GLU A 25 4.87 33.39 -25.14
CA GLU A 25 3.60 32.75 -24.80
C GLU A 25 3.66 31.23 -25.00
N ASP A 26 4.25 30.77 -26.11
CA ASP A 26 4.39 29.34 -26.42
C ASP A 26 5.28 28.64 -25.38
N VAL A 27 6.37 29.31 -24.96
CA VAL A 27 7.26 28.81 -23.92
C VAL A 27 6.56 28.74 -22.56
N LEU A 28 5.82 29.80 -22.19
CA LEU A 28 5.07 29.85 -20.93
C LEU A 28 4.00 28.76 -20.88
N ASN A 29 3.22 28.60 -21.96
CA ASN A 29 2.18 27.58 -22.08
C ASN A 29 2.76 26.17 -22.02
N ALA A 30 3.89 25.92 -22.68
CA ALA A 30 4.59 24.63 -22.59
C ALA A 30 5.05 24.32 -21.15
N TYR A 31 5.56 25.32 -20.43
CA TYR A 31 5.95 25.18 -19.03
C TYR A 31 4.74 24.86 -18.13
N GLU A 32 3.66 25.62 -18.23
CA GLU A 32 2.44 25.41 -17.45
C GLU A 32 1.84 24.02 -17.70
N LYS A 33 1.76 23.60 -18.97
CA LYS A 33 1.34 22.25 -19.36
C LYS A 33 2.26 21.18 -18.76
N GLY A 34 3.57 21.42 -18.76
CA GLY A 34 4.56 20.54 -18.15
C GLY A 34 4.33 20.36 -16.65
N VAL A 35 4.12 21.47 -15.92
CA VAL A 35 3.84 21.47 -14.48
C VAL A 35 2.54 20.73 -14.17
N HIS A 36 1.46 21.04 -14.90
CA HIS A 36 0.17 20.36 -14.71
C HIS A 36 0.27 18.86 -14.98
N LYS A 37 0.93 18.47 -16.07
CA LYS A 37 1.14 17.06 -16.42
C LYS A 37 1.98 16.34 -15.36
N GLY A 38 3.07 16.95 -14.90
CA GLY A 38 3.92 16.38 -13.85
C GLY A 38 3.17 16.18 -12.53
N LYS A 39 2.36 17.15 -12.13
CA LYS A 39 1.49 17.03 -10.94
C LYS A 39 0.49 15.89 -11.08
N GLN A 40 -0.16 15.77 -12.24
CA GLN A 40 -1.14 14.71 -12.49
C GLN A 40 -0.48 13.33 -12.44
N LEU A 41 0.68 13.15 -13.08
CA LEU A 41 1.44 11.91 -13.02
C LEU A 41 1.81 11.53 -11.59
N ALA A 42 2.32 12.48 -10.79
CA ALA A 42 2.67 12.21 -9.40
C ALA A 42 1.47 11.77 -8.55
N ILE A 43 0.29 12.37 -8.78
CA ILE A 43 -0.96 11.97 -8.13
C ILE A 43 -1.36 10.55 -8.55
N ASP A 44 -1.28 10.25 -9.84
CA ASP A 44 -1.69 8.94 -10.37
C ASP A 44 -0.75 7.82 -9.91
N ASP A 45 0.56 8.07 -9.89
CA ASP A 45 1.55 7.14 -9.34
C ASP A 45 1.34 6.90 -7.85
N THR A 46 1.04 7.96 -7.08
CA THR A 46 0.73 7.85 -5.65
C THR A 46 -0.54 7.03 -5.42
N LYS A 47 -1.60 7.28 -6.19
CA LYS A 47 -2.86 6.50 -6.09
C LYS A 47 -2.64 5.04 -6.43
N LYS A 48 -1.87 4.76 -7.49
CA LYS A 48 -1.54 3.40 -7.89
C LYS A 48 -0.78 2.67 -6.80
N PHE A 49 0.29 3.28 -6.30
CA PHE A 49 1.10 2.73 -5.20
C PHE A 49 0.26 2.44 -3.95
N PHE A 50 -0.60 3.40 -3.56
CA PHE A 50 -1.52 3.22 -2.45
C PHE A 50 -2.47 2.03 -2.67
N THR A 51 -3.07 1.94 -3.85
CA THR A 51 -4.06 0.92 -4.18
C THR A 51 -3.43 -0.47 -4.17
N GLU A 52 -2.24 -0.62 -4.76
CA GLU A 52 -1.48 -1.88 -4.75
C GLU A 52 -1.15 -2.32 -3.33
N ASN A 53 -0.70 -1.40 -2.49
CA ASN A 53 -0.40 -1.66 -1.09
C ASN A 53 -1.66 -2.01 -0.26
N LEU A 54 -2.78 -1.33 -0.49
CA LEU A 54 -4.04 -1.63 0.18
C LEU A 54 -4.54 -3.03 -0.17
N ILE A 55 -4.55 -3.39 -1.46
CA ILE A 55 -4.93 -4.73 -1.93
C ILE A 55 -4.01 -5.77 -1.30
N LYS A 56 -2.69 -5.53 -1.31
CA LYS A 56 -1.72 -6.42 -0.68
C LYS A 56 -1.99 -6.60 0.82
N ALA A 57 -2.29 -5.53 1.54
CA ALA A 57 -2.62 -5.59 2.97
C ALA A 57 -3.90 -6.39 3.23
N GLN A 58 -4.94 -6.22 2.40
CA GLN A 58 -6.18 -7.00 2.47
C GLN A 58 -5.92 -8.49 2.21
N THR A 59 -5.22 -8.83 1.14
CA THR A 59 -4.88 -10.22 0.81
C THR A 59 -4.09 -10.88 1.92
N LEU A 60 -3.03 -10.24 2.41
CA LEU A 60 -2.20 -10.79 3.49
C LEU A 60 -2.97 -10.96 4.80
N SER A 61 -3.89 -10.04 5.11
CA SER A 61 -4.73 -10.15 6.31
C SER A 61 -5.74 -11.30 6.17
N SER A 62 -6.31 -11.49 4.98
CA SER A 62 -7.21 -12.60 4.67
C SER A 62 -6.51 -13.96 4.66
N ASP A 63 -5.30 -14.02 4.12
CA ASP A 63 -4.46 -15.23 4.11
C ASP A 63 -4.10 -15.63 5.55
N PHE A 64 -3.75 -14.63 6.37
CA PHE A 64 -3.42 -14.87 7.76
C PHE A 64 -4.66 -15.27 8.60
N LEU A 65 -5.82 -14.67 8.34
CA LEU A 65 -7.09 -15.11 8.92
C LEU A 65 -7.37 -16.58 8.59
N SER A 66 -7.24 -16.94 7.31
CA SER A 66 -7.43 -18.32 6.83
C SER A 66 -6.43 -19.30 7.45
N TYR A 67 -5.21 -18.85 7.72
CA TYR A 67 -4.19 -19.64 8.41
C TYR A 67 -4.60 -19.92 9.87
N ILE A 68 -5.06 -18.90 10.61
CA ILE A 68 -5.54 -19.05 11.98
C ILE A 68 -6.72 -20.02 12.03
N ALA A 69 -7.68 -19.89 11.11
CA ALA A 69 -8.85 -20.76 11.01
C ALA A 69 -8.47 -22.23 10.83
N ARG A 70 -7.45 -22.53 10.00
CA ARG A 70 -6.94 -23.89 9.78
C ARG A 70 -6.31 -24.51 11.03
N LEU A 71 -5.84 -23.69 11.97
CA LEU A 71 -5.31 -24.15 13.26
C LEU A 71 -6.41 -24.41 14.29
N GLY A 72 -7.68 -24.25 13.91
CA GLY A 72 -8.83 -24.45 14.80
C GLY A 72 -9.02 -23.32 15.81
N ILE A 73 -8.38 -22.16 15.59
CA ILE A 73 -8.57 -20.97 16.41
C ILE A 73 -9.67 -20.13 15.78
N ASN A 74 -10.72 -19.87 16.56
CA ASN A 74 -11.86 -19.13 16.08
C ASN A 74 -11.59 -17.62 16.13
N CYS A 75 -11.50 -17.00 14.95
CA CYS A 75 -11.32 -15.57 14.81
C CYS A 75 -12.61 -14.96 14.22
N LYS A 76 -13.41 -14.30 15.05
CA LYS A 76 -14.72 -13.78 14.64
C LYS A 76 -14.62 -12.74 13.54
N THR A 77 -13.64 -11.85 13.63
CA THR A 77 -13.51 -10.72 12.71
C THR A 77 -12.07 -10.24 12.66
N ALA A 78 -11.63 -9.83 11.47
CA ALA A 78 -10.41 -9.05 11.30
C ALA A 78 -10.76 -7.66 10.78
N TYR A 79 -10.08 -6.64 11.30
CA TYR A 79 -10.19 -5.28 10.81
C TYR A 79 -8.86 -4.78 10.27
N LEU A 80 -8.89 -4.07 9.15
CA LEU A 80 -7.71 -3.41 8.60
C LEU A 80 -7.81 -1.89 8.78
N SER A 81 -6.72 -1.30 9.25
CA SER A 81 -6.50 0.14 9.37
C SER A 81 -5.36 0.58 8.46
N ILE A 82 -5.50 1.79 7.92
CA ILE A 82 -4.47 2.47 7.12
C ILE A 82 -3.83 3.54 8.01
N GLU A 83 -2.55 3.37 8.33
CA GLU A 83 -1.79 4.39 9.08
C GLU A 83 -1.09 5.36 8.12
N ARG A 84 -0.56 4.83 7.02
CA ARG A 84 0.06 5.60 5.92
C ARG A 84 -0.14 4.87 4.60
N ILE A 85 0.25 5.52 3.51
CA ILE A 85 0.21 4.95 2.15
C ILE A 85 0.94 3.60 2.01
N ASP A 86 1.93 3.36 2.85
CA ASP A 86 2.77 2.17 2.89
C ASP A 86 2.69 1.41 4.23
N LYS A 87 1.83 1.85 5.17
CA LYS A 87 1.74 1.26 6.52
C LYS A 87 0.30 0.91 6.89
N PHE A 88 0.12 -0.34 7.25
CA PHE A 88 -1.18 -0.93 7.55
C PHE A 88 -1.13 -1.71 8.86
N LYS A 89 -2.28 -1.79 9.53
CA LYS A 89 -2.45 -2.55 10.76
C LYS A 89 -3.70 -3.40 10.65
N ALA A 90 -3.56 -4.71 10.81
CA ALA A 90 -4.69 -5.62 10.92
C ALA A 90 -4.89 -6.08 12.37
N LEU A 91 -6.13 -6.01 12.83
CA LEU A 91 -6.58 -6.35 14.16
C LEU A 91 -7.52 -7.55 14.07
N PHE A 92 -7.16 -8.64 14.72
CA PHE A 92 -7.92 -9.88 14.74
C PHE A 92 -8.62 -10.01 16.10
N ILE A 93 -9.94 -10.12 16.09
CA ILE A 93 -10.75 -10.42 17.28
C ILE A 93 -10.86 -11.94 17.39
N VAL A 94 -10.27 -12.47 18.45
CA VAL A 94 -10.18 -13.90 18.71
C VAL A 94 -11.11 -14.27 19.86
N GLU A 95 -11.75 -15.42 19.77
CA GLU A 95 -12.55 -15.97 20.88
C GLU A 95 -11.71 -16.03 22.16
N LYS A 96 -12.30 -15.60 23.29
CA LYS A 96 -11.58 -15.37 24.55
C LYS A 96 -10.90 -16.63 25.06
N GLU A 97 -11.57 -17.77 24.91
CA GLU A 97 -11.10 -19.09 25.29
C GLU A 97 -9.84 -19.48 24.51
N ASN A 98 -9.80 -19.21 23.20
CA ASN A 98 -8.61 -19.44 22.38
C ASN A 98 -7.50 -18.43 22.67
N TYR A 99 -7.84 -17.16 22.91
CA TYR A 99 -6.84 -16.11 23.15
C TYR A 99 -5.99 -16.39 24.41
N LEU A 100 -6.60 -16.99 25.43
CA LEU A 100 -5.94 -17.30 26.71
C LEU A 100 -5.13 -18.60 26.69
N GLN A 101 -5.25 -19.42 25.64
CA GLN A 101 -4.52 -20.68 25.52
C GLN A 101 -3.02 -20.45 25.22
N ASP A 102 -2.17 -21.30 25.77
CA ASP A 102 -0.72 -21.23 25.52
C ASP A 102 -0.40 -21.50 24.05
N GLU A 103 -1.23 -22.29 23.36
CA GLU A 103 -1.16 -22.55 21.93
C GLU A 103 -1.26 -21.26 21.10
N PHE A 104 -1.99 -20.25 21.59
CA PHE A 104 -2.12 -18.96 20.92
C PHE A 104 -0.82 -18.17 20.86
N LYS A 105 0.15 -18.44 21.76
CA LYS A 105 1.50 -17.87 21.67
C LYS A 105 2.18 -18.22 20.35
N LYS A 106 1.86 -19.38 19.77
CA LYS A 106 2.38 -19.78 18.44
C LYS A 106 1.87 -18.82 17.36
N ILE A 107 0.65 -18.32 17.45
CA ILE A 107 0.09 -17.35 16.49
C ILE A 107 0.88 -16.04 16.50
N TYR A 108 1.34 -15.57 17.65
CA TYR A 108 2.22 -14.40 17.71
C TYR A 108 3.57 -14.64 16.99
N CYS A 109 4.15 -15.84 17.14
CA CYS A 109 5.37 -16.22 16.44
C CYS A 109 5.16 -16.28 14.92
N GLU A 110 4.04 -16.85 14.49
CA GLU A 110 3.68 -16.96 13.08
C GLU A 110 3.38 -15.59 12.46
N ALA A 111 2.65 -14.74 13.20
CA ALA A 111 2.43 -13.35 12.83
C ALA A 111 3.76 -12.59 12.62
N PHE A 112 4.73 -12.82 13.51
CA PHE A 112 6.07 -12.24 13.37
C PHE A 112 6.80 -12.78 12.13
N GLY A 113 6.73 -14.08 11.87
CA GLY A 113 7.26 -14.71 10.66
C GLY A 113 6.67 -14.10 9.38
N PHE A 114 5.34 -13.98 9.34
CA PHE A 114 4.59 -13.39 8.22
C PHE A 114 5.03 -11.94 7.96
N ARG A 115 5.14 -11.13 9.02
CA ARG A 115 5.64 -9.76 8.93
C ARG A 115 7.05 -9.70 8.37
N LYS A 116 7.94 -10.58 8.84
CA LYS A 116 9.33 -10.63 8.38
C LYS A 116 9.44 -11.00 6.89
N MET A 117 8.56 -11.85 6.38
CA MET A 117 8.56 -12.26 4.97
C MET A 117 8.03 -11.17 4.03
N HIS A 118 7.04 -10.39 4.46
CA HIS A 118 6.32 -9.49 3.57
C HIS A 118 6.65 -8.00 3.74
N ASN A 119 7.13 -7.58 4.91
CA ASN A 119 7.48 -6.19 5.17
C ASN A 119 8.81 -5.81 4.53
N ASN A 120 8.85 -4.62 3.95
CA ASN A 120 10.04 -4.02 3.34
C ASN A 120 9.93 -2.49 3.40
N ASN A 121 10.86 -1.79 2.75
CA ASN A 121 10.91 -0.32 2.78
C ASN A 121 9.71 0.37 2.11
N GLN A 122 8.92 -0.35 1.30
CA GLN A 122 7.79 0.17 0.54
C GLN A 122 6.43 -0.35 1.06
N PHE A 123 6.44 -1.26 2.02
CA PHE A 123 5.23 -1.88 2.55
C PHE A 123 5.46 -2.42 3.97
N GLU A 124 4.62 -2.00 4.91
CA GLU A 124 4.60 -2.49 6.27
C GLU A 124 3.18 -2.92 6.67
N LEU A 125 3.03 -4.17 7.07
CA LEU A 125 1.82 -4.69 7.71
C LEU A 125 2.15 -5.10 9.15
N ARG A 126 1.27 -4.73 10.08
CA ARG A 126 1.35 -5.13 11.48
C ARG A 126 0.12 -5.90 11.87
N PHE A 127 0.31 -6.99 12.62
CA PHE A 127 -0.76 -7.79 13.16
C PHE A 127 -0.93 -7.50 14.64
N SER A 128 -2.17 -7.37 15.07
CA SER A 128 -2.59 -7.15 16.44
C SER A 128 -3.76 -8.07 16.73
N PHE A 129 -3.87 -8.53 17.97
CA PHE A 129 -4.90 -9.46 18.40
C PHE A 129 -5.57 -8.89 19.63
N MET A 130 -6.87 -9.09 19.75
CA MET A 130 -7.57 -8.89 21.01
C MET A 130 -8.52 -10.04 21.27
N ALA A 131 -8.73 -10.33 22.55
CA ALA A 131 -9.81 -11.22 22.98
C ALA A 131 -11.15 -10.54 22.74
N GLU A 132 -12.12 -11.32 22.31
CA GLU A 132 -13.51 -10.90 22.34
C GLU A 132 -13.95 -10.59 23.78
N SER A 133 -14.80 -9.58 23.92
CA SER A 133 -15.45 -9.21 25.18
C SER A 133 -16.85 -8.68 24.91
N ASP A 134 -17.77 -8.87 25.85
CA ASP A 134 -19.15 -8.38 25.74
C ASP A 134 -19.23 -6.85 25.67
N ASP A 135 -18.23 -6.16 26.22
CA ASP A 135 -18.10 -4.70 26.20
C ASP A 135 -17.42 -4.17 24.92
N LEU A 136 -17.16 -5.04 23.93
CA LEU A 136 -16.46 -4.64 22.73
C LEU A 136 -17.34 -3.76 21.85
N ASN A 137 -16.98 -2.48 21.75
CA ASN A 137 -17.71 -1.52 20.93
C ASN A 137 -17.06 -1.39 19.53
N GLU A 138 -17.74 -1.91 18.50
CA GLU A 138 -17.29 -1.80 17.10
C GLU A 138 -17.18 -0.33 16.63
N GLU A 139 -18.01 0.59 17.13
CA GLU A 139 -17.95 2.01 16.75
C GLU A 139 -16.64 2.66 17.24
N VAL A 140 -16.13 2.23 18.40
CA VAL A 140 -14.84 2.68 18.92
C VAL A 140 -13.70 2.14 18.04
N ILE A 141 -13.77 0.87 17.65
CA ILE A 141 -12.79 0.26 16.73
C ILE A 141 -12.73 1.04 15.40
N ILE A 142 -13.90 1.35 14.82
CA ILE A 142 -13.98 2.12 13.57
C ILE A 142 -13.44 3.54 13.79
N SER A 143 -13.76 4.17 14.93
CA SER A 143 -13.26 5.51 15.29
C SER A 143 -11.74 5.56 15.45
N ASP A 144 -11.12 4.47 15.92
CA ASP A 144 -9.67 4.29 15.99
C ASP A 144 -9.01 4.04 14.62
N GLY A 145 -9.80 4.02 13.54
CA GLY A 145 -9.32 3.95 12.16
C GLY A 145 -9.29 2.54 11.56
N TYR A 146 -9.91 1.55 12.21
CA TYR A 146 -10.07 0.18 11.69
C TYR A 146 -11.35 0.08 10.85
N ILE A 147 -11.25 0.51 9.60
CA ILE A 147 -12.41 0.77 8.74
C ILE A 147 -12.80 -0.41 7.83
N PHE A 148 -11.88 -1.32 7.51
CA PHE A 148 -12.19 -2.47 6.64
C PHE A 148 -12.42 -3.73 7.46
N LYS A 149 -13.66 -4.19 7.52
CA LYS A 149 -14.06 -5.41 8.21
C LYS A 149 -13.98 -6.62 7.28
N HIS A 150 -13.24 -7.65 7.69
CA HIS A 150 -13.21 -8.97 7.09
C HIS A 150 -13.85 -9.95 8.07
N ASN A 151 -14.97 -10.54 7.65
CA ASN A 151 -15.61 -11.62 8.40
C ASN A 151 -15.23 -12.96 7.76
N GLU A 152 -15.10 -14.01 8.56
CA GLU A 152 -15.17 -15.37 8.05
C GLU A 152 -16.59 -15.63 7.53
N GLN A 153 -16.86 -15.25 6.28
CA GLN A 153 -18.00 -15.82 5.57
C GLN A 153 -17.57 -17.21 5.10
N LYS A 154 -18.23 -18.23 5.70
CA LYS A 154 -18.27 -19.61 5.21
C LYS A 154 -18.19 -19.63 3.69
N ILE A 155 -17.12 -20.23 3.16
CA ILE A 155 -17.15 -20.78 1.80
C ILE A 155 -18.05 -22.02 1.90
N SER A 156 -19.35 -21.82 1.73
CA SER A 156 -20.26 -22.89 1.34
C SER A 156 -20.02 -23.13 -0.15
N LEU A 157 -19.24 -24.17 -0.45
CA LEU A 157 -19.31 -24.85 -1.75
C LEU A 157 -20.67 -25.55 -1.88
#